data_AF-A0A960VFF8-F1
#
_entry.id   AF-A0A960VFF8-F1
#
_cell.length_a   1.000
_cell.length_b   1.000
_cell.length_c   1.000
_cell.angle_alpha   90.00
_cell.angle_beta   90.00
_cell.angle_gamma   90.00
#
_symmetry.space_group_name_H-M   'P 1'
#
loop_
_entity.id
_entity.type
_entity.pdbx_description
1 polymer ?
#
loop_
_entity_poly.entity_id
_entity_poly.type
_entity_poly.pdbx_seq_one_letter_code
_entity_poly.pdbx_strand_id
1 'polypeptide(L)'
;METKSVEPNSSFGKAIAYLNNHWEAFTLFLRVPGVVLTNNDDEQLIKRSVLNRKNAYFFRTETGAKIADILMSIIETCVYNNVNPWKYLISIQEYSQEIRRDPYLWAPWHYYDRLKELAVSEEASL
;
A
#
# COMPACT_ATOMS: atom_id res chain seq x y z
N MET A 1 13.72 17.67 -44.31
CA MET A 1 13.76 16.74 -43.17
C MET A 1 12.75 15.65 -43.47
N GLU A 2 13.19 14.44 -43.79
CA GLU A 2 12.27 13.33 -44.08
C GLU A 2 11.49 12.98 -42.80
N THR A 3 10.18 13.19 -42.82
CA THR A 3 9.26 12.67 -41.81
C THR A 3 9.18 11.16 -41.97
N LYS A 4 10.04 10.44 -41.23
CA LYS A 4 10.01 8.98 -41.17
C LYS A 4 8.65 8.56 -40.59
N SER A 5 7.75 8.12 -41.45
CA SER A 5 6.41 7.65 -41.07
C SER A 5 6.57 6.43 -40.17
N VAL A 6 6.20 6.57 -38.90
CA VAL A 6 6.22 5.46 -37.95
C VAL A 6 5.08 4.52 -38.31
N GLU A 7 5.38 3.23 -38.44
CA GLU A 7 4.35 2.23 -38.67
C GLU A 7 3.41 2.18 -37.44
N PRO A 8 2.09 2.40 -37.60
CA PRO A 8 1.16 2.50 -36.47
C PRO A 8 1.14 1.26 -35.56
N ASN A 9 1.38 0.08 -36.14
CA ASN A 9 1.36 -1.20 -35.43
C ASN A 9 2.70 -1.57 -34.78
N SER A 10 3.76 -0.81 -35.04
CA SER A 10 5.04 -0.99 -34.36
C SER A 10 4.92 -0.66 -32.87
N SER A 11 5.85 -1.16 -32.05
CA SER A 11 5.89 -0.82 -30.61
C SER A 11 5.96 0.68 -30.37
N PHE A 12 6.73 1.40 -31.20
CA PHE A 12 6.85 2.85 -31.14
C PHE A 12 5.57 3.57 -31.59
N GLY A 13 4.94 3.09 -32.67
CA GLY A 13 3.65 3.62 -33.15
C GLY A 13 2.56 3.50 -32.09
N LYS A 14 2.49 2.34 -31.42
CA LYS A 14 1.55 2.10 -30.31
C LYS A 14 1.84 3.01 -29.11
N ALA A 15 3.09 3.23 -28.75
CA ALA A 15 3.46 4.13 -27.65
C ALA A 15 3.05 5.58 -27.92
N ILE A 16 3.26 6.08 -29.15
CA ILE A 16 2.82 7.41 -29.55
C ILE A 16 1.29 7.51 -29.54
N ALA A 17 0.60 6.51 -30.09
CA ALA A 17 -0.86 6.47 -30.08
C ALA A 17 -1.42 6.49 -28.64
N TYR A 18 -0.81 5.72 -27.73
CA TYR A 18 -1.16 5.70 -26.32
C TYR A 18 -0.96 7.08 -25.66
N LEU A 19 0.20 7.72 -25.88
CA LEU A 19 0.47 9.07 -25.37
C LEU A 19 -0.58 10.07 -25.84
N ASN A 20 -0.91 10.06 -27.14
CA ASN A 20 -1.91 10.96 -27.72
C ASN A 20 -3.30 10.72 -27.14
N ASN A 21 -3.72 9.45 -27.01
CA ASN A 21 -5.03 9.09 -26.45
C ASN A 21 -5.18 9.48 -24.97
N HIS A 22 -4.08 9.60 -24.23
CA HIS A 22 -4.07 9.92 -22.81
C HIS A 22 -3.42 11.27 -22.49
N TRP A 23 -3.22 12.14 -23.49
CA TRP A 23 -2.51 13.42 -23.34
C TRP A 23 -3.12 14.32 -22.26
N GLU A 24 -4.46 14.33 -22.15
CA GLU A 24 -5.15 15.10 -21.13
C GLU A 24 -4.77 14.62 -19.72
N ALA A 25 -4.74 13.32 -19.46
CA ALA A 25 -4.34 12.76 -18.18
C ALA A 25 -2.85 13.02 -17.88
N PHE A 26 -1.97 12.84 -18.86
CA PHE A 26 -0.53 13.09 -18.70
C PHE A 26 -0.19 14.55 -18.42
N THR A 27 -1.04 15.49 -18.83
CA THR A 27 -0.84 16.93 -18.60
C THR A 27 -1.68 17.48 -17.45
N LEU A 28 -2.36 16.63 -16.68
CA LEU A 28 -3.28 17.06 -15.62
C LEU A 28 -2.58 17.89 -14.53
N PHE A 29 -1.32 17.57 -14.23
CA PHE A 29 -0.49 18.30 -13.25
C PHE A 29 -0.28 19.78 -13.59
N LEU A 30 -0.47 20.18 -14.85
CA LEU A 30 -0.42 21.58 -15.28
C LEU A 30 -1.69 22.36 -14.95
N ARG A 31 -2.81 21.66 -14.69
CA ARG A 31 -4.14 22.24 -14.48
C ARG A 31 -4.65 22.09 -13.04
N VAL A 32 -4.26 21.02 -12.35
CA VAL A 32 -4.72 20.71 -10.99
C VAL A 32 -3.53 20.71 -10.03
N PRO A 33 -3.50 21.62 -9.03
CA PRO A 33 -2.43 21.64 -8.04
C PRO A 33 -2.45 20.38 -7.18
N GLY A 34 -1.26 19.85 -6.87
CA GLY A 34 -1.08 18.66 -6.03
C GLY A 34 -1.10 17.33 -6.78
N VAL A 35 -1.37 17.31 -8.09
CA VAL A 35 -1.24 16.09 -8.90
C VAL A 35 0.23 15.81 -9.17
N VAL A 36 0.67 14.60 -8.85
CA VAL A 36 2.05 14.13 -9.09
C VAL A 36 2.25 13.85 -10.57
N LEU A 37 3.42 14.21 -11.11
CA LEU A 37 3.77 14.01 -12.52
C LEU A 37 3.86 12.52 -12.91
N THR A 38 4.27 11.67 -11.97
CA THR A 38 4.49 10.24 -12.19
C THR A 38 3.61 9.42 -11.26
N ASN A 39 3.29 8.21 -11.68
CA ASN A 39 2.55 7.19 -10.92
C ASN A 39 3.51 6.25 -10.15
N ASN A 40 4.77 6.66 -9.93
CA ASN A 40 5.80 5.76 -9.39
C ASN A 40 5.39 5.17 -8.02
N ASP A 41 4.77 5.99 -7.17
CA ASP A 41 4.31 5.58 -5.84
C ASP A 41 3.22 4.51 -5.96
N ASP A 42 2.24 4.73 -6.84
CA ASP A 42 1.17 3.78 -7.12
C ASP A 42 1.70 2.47 -7.71
N GLU A 43 2.66 2.56 -8.65
CA GLU A 43 3.33 1.38 -9.20
C GLU A 43 4.09 0.61 -8.12
N GLN A 44 4.77 1.31 -7.21
CA GLN A 44 5.48 0.67 -6.10
C GLN A 44 4.52 -0.03 -5.15
N LEU A 45 3.35 0.56 -4.86
CA LEU A 45 2.29 -0.06 -4.07
C LEU A 45 1.75 -1.33 -4.75
N ILE A 46 1.41 -1.25 -6.03
CA ILE A 46 0.86 -2.39 -6.79
C ILE A 46 1.88 -3.53 -6.91
N LYS A 47 3.17 -3.21 -7.11
CA LYS A 47 4.24 -4.21 -7.23
C LYS A 47 4.26 -5.20 -6.07
N ARG A 48 3.97 -4.77 -4.84
CA ARG A 48 3.97 -5.65 -3.66
C ARG A 48 2.83 -6.66 -3.69
N SER A 49 1.62 -6.21 -4.04
CA SER A 49 0.47 -7.13 -4.28
C SER A 49 0.78 -8.11 -5.42
N VAL A 50 1.39 -7.63 -6.50
CA VAL A 50 1.79 -8.48 -7.63
C VAL A 50 2.81 -9.54 -7.20
N LEU A 51 3.77 -9.20 -6.35
CA LEU A 51 4.74 -10.14 -5.80
C LEU A 51 4.06 -11.16 -4.88
N ASN A 52 3.06 -10.75 -4.08
CA ASN A 52 2.30 -11.67 -3.22
C ASN A 52 1.59 -12.77 -4.02
N ARG A 53 1.18 -12.50 -5.27
CA ARG A 53 0.60 -13.54 -6.16
C ARG A 53 1.53 -14.73 -6.38
N LYS A 54 2.86 -14.53 -6.35
CA LYS A 54 3.82 -15.64 -6.43
C LYS A 54 3.84 -16.47 -5.15
N ASN A 55 3.68 -15.84 -3.99
CA ASN A 55 3.55 -16.53 -2.71
C ASN A 55 2.26 -17.35 -2.65
N ALA A 56 1.21 -16.90 -3.35
CA ALA A 56 -0.07 -17.57 -3.38
C ALA A 56 -0.04 -18.99 -3.98
N TYR A 57 0.94 -19.30 -4.84
CA TYR A 57 1.11 -20.64 -5.40
C TYR A 57 1.42 -21.72 -4.35
N PHE A 58 1.88 -21.34 -3.16
CA PHE A 58 2.28 -22.27 -2.11
C PHE A 58 1.18 -22.53 -1.07
N PHE A 59 0.01 -21.90 -1.18
CA PHE A 59 -1.08 -22.17 -0.24
C PHE A 59 -1.76 -23.51 -0.53
N ARG A 60 -1.84 -24.37 0.50
CA ARG A 60 -2.47 -25.69 0.41
C ARG A 60 -4.00 -25.63 0.56
N THR A 61 -4.53 -24.62 1.24
CA THR A 61 -5.95 -24.49 1.55
C THR A 61 -6.42 -23.05 1.31
N GLU A 62 -7.70 -22.90 0.94
CA GLU A 62 -8.32 -21.58 0.75
C GLU A 62 -8.30 -20.75 2.03
N THR A 63 -8.56 -21.37 3.19
CA THR A 63 -8.50 -20.70 4.50
C THR A 63 -7.11 -20.17 4.80
N GLY A 64 -6.06 -20.96 4.51
CA GLY A 64 -4.68 -20.52 4.70
C GLY A 64 -4.32 -19.33 3.80
N ALA A 65 -4.78 -19.36 2.54
CA ALA A 65 -4.61 -18.24 1.62
C ALA A 65 -5.30 -16.97 2.13
N LYS A 66 -6.57 -17.08 2.59
CA LYS A 66 -7.31 -15.94 3.15
C LYS A 66 -6.59 -15.31 4.35
N ILE A 67 -6.09 -16.13 5.28
CA ILE A 67 -5.35 -15.62 6.45
C ILE A 67 -4.07 -14.92 6.00
N ALA A 68 -3.32 -15.52 5.07
CA ALA A 68 -2.09 -14.92 4.56
C ALA A 68 -2.34 -13.59 3.83
N ASP A 69 -3.41 -13.48 3.05
CA ASP A 69 -3.80 -12.23 2.38
C ASP A 69 -4.19 -11.14 3.38
N ILE A 70 -4.89 -11.48 4.46
CA ILE A 70 -5.21 -10.55 5.56
C ILE A 70 -3.91 -10.05 6.22
N LEU A 71 -2.99 -10.97 6.56
CA LEU A 71 -1.72 -10.59 7.16
C LEU A 71 -0.89 -9.71 6.24
N MET A 72 -0.84 -10.03 4.94
CA MET A 72 -0.16 -9.22 3.93
C MET A 72 -0.75 -7.82 3.86
N SER A 73 -2.08 -7.69 3.84
CA SER A 73 -2.76 -6.38 3.85
C SER A 73 -2.40 -5.55 5.08
N ILE A 74 -2.34 -6.16 6.27
CA ILE A 74 -1.94 -5.49 7.51
C ILE A 74 -0.47 -5.05 7.43
N ILE A 75 0.43 -5.93 6.98
CA ILE A 75 1.86 -5.63 6.85
C ILE A 75 2.07 -4.46 5.89
N GLU A 76 1.41 -4.47 4.73
CA GLU A 76 1.49 -3.40 3.74
C GLU A 76 0.99 -2.07 4.29
N THR A 77 -0.11 -2.10 5.05
CA THR A 77 -0.65 -0.92 5.73
C THR A 77 0.36 -0.37 6.74
N CYS A 78 1.05 -1.23 7.50
CA CYS A 78 2.09 -0.80 8.43
C CYS A 78 3.26 -0.14 7.67
N VAL A 79 3.76 -0.77 6.61
CA VAL A 79 4.87 -0.23 5.83
C VAL A 79 4.50 1.11 5.19
N TYR A 80 3.28 1.25 4.67
CA TYR A 80 2.79 2.52 4.10
C TYR A 80 2.77 3.65 5.14
N ASN A 81 2.45 3.32 6.40
CA ASN A 81 2.44 4.27 7.51
C ASN A 81 3.79 4.41 8.22
N ASN A 82 4.88 3.87 7.67
CA ASN A 82 6.22 3.86 8.28
C ASN A 82 6.26 3.19 9.68
N VAL A 83 5.39 2.22 9.90
CA VAL A 83 5.26 1.47 11.16
C VAL A 83 5.96 0.12 11.02
N ASN A 84 6.66 -0.31 12.05
CA ASN A 84 7.28 -1.64 12.06
C ASN A 84 6.20 -2.73 12.17
N PRO A 85 5.99 -3.57 11.13
CA PRO A 85 4.88 -4.53 11.11
C PRO A 85 5.00 -5.59 12.20
N TRP A 86 6.23 -6.00 12.53
CA TRP A 86 6.48 -7.01 13.56
C TRP A 86 6.04 -6.52 14.94
N LYS A 87 6.46 -5.31 15.33
CA LYS A 87 6.06 -4.69 16.59
C LYS A 87 4.54 -4.49 16.65
N TYR A 88 3.94 -4.07 15.55
CA TYR A 88 2.50 -3.87 15.46
C TYR A 88 1.72 -5.17 15.65
N LEU A 89 2.10 -6.25 14.95
CA LEU A 89 1.46 -7.56 15.08
C LEU A 89 1.57 -8.13 16.51
N ILE A 90 2.72 -7.95 17.17
CA ILE A 90 2.88 -8.32 18.59
C ILE A 90 1.90 -7.54 19.45
N SER A 91 1.85 -6.21 19.29
CA SER A 91 0.93 -5.38 20.07
C SER A 91 -0.54 -5.77 19.85
N ILE A 92 -0.93 -6.17 18.63
CA ILE A 92 -2.29 -6.64 18.38
C ILE A 92 -2.62 -7.91 19.18
N GLN A 93 -1.66 -8.82 19.32
CA GLN A 93 -1.86 -10.05 20.08
C GLN A 93 -1.93 -9.78 21.58
N GLU A 94 -1.02 -8.94 22.10
CA GLU A 94 -0.95 -8.58 23.53
C GLU A 94 -2.21 -7.83 23.98
N TYR A 95 -2.67 -6.85 23.21
CA TYR A 95 -3.79 -5.98 23.58
C TYR A 95 -5.11 -6.38 22.90
N SER A 96 -5.27 -7.67 22.57
CA SER A 96 -6.42 -8.20 21.82
C SER A 96 -7.79 -7.85 22.42
N GLN A 97 -7.88 -7.73 23.75
CA GLN A 97 -9.12 -7.35 24.44
C GLN A 97 -9.44 -5.86 24.28
N GLU A 98 -8.44 -4.98 24.33
CA GLU A 98 -8.63 -3.54 24.12
C GLU A 98 -9.00 -3.24 22.67
N ILE A 99 -8.37 -3.94 21.72
CA ILE A 99 -8.64 -3.80 20.30
C ILE A 99 -10.07 -4.19 19.97
N ARG A 100 -10.61 -5.23 20.61
CA ARG A 100 -12.02 -5.62 20.43
C ARG A 100 -12.98 -4.53 20.92
N ARG A 101 -12.58 -3.72 21.91
CA ARG A 101 -13.40 -2.61 22.43
C ARG A 101 -13.37 -1.43 21.49
N ASP A 102 -12.19 -1.02 21.04
CA ASP A 102 -12.02 0.08 20.09
C ASP A 102 -10.90 -0.21 19.08
N PRO A 103 -11.22 -0.80 17.93
CA PRO A 103 -10.22 -1.13 16.91
C PRO A 103 -9.55 0.10 16.30
N TYR A 104 -10.23 1.25 16.29
CA TYR A 104 -9.76 2.45 15.59
C TYR A 104 -8.54 3.07 16.28
N LEU A 105 -8.52 3.02 17.62
CA LEU A 105 -7.40 3.49 18.43
C LEU A 105 -6.13 2.65 18.24
N TRP A 106 -6.29 1.42 17.76
CA TRP A 106 -5.20 0.47 17.54
C TRP A 106 -4.79 0.33 16.08
N ALA A 107 -5.22 1.24 15.20
CA ALA A 107 -4.73 1.28 13.84
C ALA A 107 -3.19 1.51 13.80
N PRO A 108 -2.49 1.11 12.73
CA PRO A 108 -1.02 1.22 12.65
C PRO A 108 -0.49 2.64 12.93
N TRP A 109 -1.24 3.67 12.56
CA TRP A 109 -0.86 5.07 12.78
C TRP A 109 -1.19 5.63 14.16
N HIS A 110 -1.97 4.93 15.00
CA HIS A 110 -2.37 5.38 16.34
C HIS A 110 -1.80 4.54 17.49
N TYR A 111 -1.45 3.28 17.25
CA TYR A 111 -1.14 2.34 18.34
C TYR A 111 0.06 2.77 19.21
N TYR A 112 1.04 3.49 18.66
CA TYR A 112 2.19 3.97 19.43
C TYR A 112 1.79 4.95 20.54
N ASP A 113 0.80 5.81 20.28
CA ASP A 113 0.32 6.76 21.27
C ASP A 113 -0.47 6.03 22.36
N ARG A 114 -1.24 5.01 21.98
CA ARG A 114 -1.90 4.10 22.93
C ARG A 114 -0.91 3.39 23.84
N LEU A 115 0.20 2.86 23.29
CA LEU A 115 1.23 2.23 24.10
C LEU A 115 1.86 3.19 25.11
N LYS A 116 2.05 4.47 24.74
CA LYS A 116 2.56 5.49 25.67
C LYS A 116 1.56 5.82 26.77
N GLU A 117 0.29 6.02 26.41
CA GLU A 117 -0.78 6.32 27.37
C GLU A 117 -0.93 5.20 28.42
N LEU A 118 -0.86 3.94 27.98
CA LEU A 118 -0.90 2.79 28.87
C LEU A 118 0.32 2.74 29.80
N ALA A 119 1.53 2.96 29.30
CA ALA A 119 2.74 3.01 30.12
C ALA A 119 2.67 4.10 31.20
N VAL A 120 2.16 5.30 30.85
CA VAL A 120 1.97 6.40 31.82
C VAL A 120 0.95 6.04 32.90
N SER A 121 -0.12 5.32 32.55
CA SER A 121 -1.14 4.91 33.52
C SER A 121 -0.65 3.86 34.52
N GLU A 122 0.26 2.98 34.10
CA GLU A 122 0.90 1.99 34.96
C GLU A 122 1.88 2.65 35.94
N GLU A 123 2.67 3.62 35.47
CA GLU A 123 3.60 4.39 36.31
C GLU A 123 2.87 5.29 37.33
N ALA A 124 1.71 5.86 36.96
CA ALA A 124 0.90 6.69 37.86
C ALA A 124 0.11 5.88 38.91
N SER A 125 0.04 4.56 38.76
CA SER A 125 -0.64 3.64 39.68
C SER A 125 0.32 2.99 40.69
N LEU A 126 1.61 3.32 40.64
CA LEU A 126 2.68 2.92 41.58
C LEU A 126 3.02 4.06 42.54
#